data_AF-A0A552UZJ0-F1
#
_entry.id   AF-A0A552UZJ0-F1
#
_cell.length_a   1.000
_cell.length_b   1.000
_cell.length_c   1.000
_cell.angle_alpha   90.00
_cell.angle_beta   90.00
_cell.angle_gamma   90.00
#
_symmetry.space_group_name_H-M   'P 1'
#
loop_
_entity.id
_entity.type
_entity.pdbx_description
1 polymer ?
#
loop_
_entity_poly.entity_id
_entity_poly.type
_entity_poly.pdbx_seq_one_letter_code
_entity_poly.pdbx_strand_id
1 'polypeptide(L)'
;MNFRYYHTSKLIILILVLVFFISPLAQWIEKEISLNKYLNTVYGYVGVFSTISILSIILLAIDKYLWKYFICKWLINIPNLNGRYEGILTSTFIDPATQLPMKKKCILEIKQSASETKIYTYYGDLGSTIQTSQAFSVSEEIVKNSNDIFEIFYIYTNNPNTLIQQLHNHLGTGHLKYYLDIKVLEGEYYNQRGLKGTLRVNFVQKKTVGRFII
;
A
#
# COMPACT_ATOMS: atom_id res chain seq x y z
N MET A 1 -3.08 5.35 -11.50
CA MET A 1 -2.00 6.15 -10.91
C MET A 1 -2.57 7.53 -10.61
N ASN A 2 -2.49 8.00 -9.36
CA ASN A 2 -3.13 9.24 -8.91
C ASN A 2 -2.12 10.29 -8.41
N PHE A 3 -0.83 9.95 -8.34
CA PHE A 3 0.28 10.81 -7.90
C PHE A 3 0.16 11.39 -6.49
N ARG A 4 -0.62 10.78 -5.59
CA ARG A 4 -0.93 11.33 -4.26
C ARG A 4 0.30 11.70 -3.43
N TYR A 5 1.33 10.86 -3.41
CA TYR A 5 2.52 11.06 -2.58
C TYR A 5 3.69 11.73 -3.31
N TYR A 6 3.45 12.25 -4.51
CA TYR A 6 4.46 12.94 -5.30
C TYR A 6 4.55 14.40 -4.90
N HIS A 7 5.76 14.94 -4.89
CA HIS A 7 5.95 16.39 -4.87
C HIS A 7 5.54 16.97 -6.22
N THR A 8 4.36 17.57 -6.29
CA THR A 8 3.74 18.04 -7.55
C THR A 8 4.67 18.94 -8.38
N SER A 9 5.35 19.90 -7.75
CA SER A 9 6.29 20.80 -8.45
C SER A 9 7.45 20.04 -9.11
N LYS A 10 8.03 19.08 -8.39
CA LYS A 10 9.13 18.24 -8.87
C LYS A 10 8.68 17.27 -9.95
N LEU A 11 7.45 16.75 -9.85
CA LEU A 11 6.85 15.90 -10.88
C LEU A 11 6.64 16.66 -12.19
N ILE A 12 6.12 17.89 -12.13
CA ILE A 12 5.93 18.74 -13.32
C ILE A 12 7.29 18.99 -14.00
N ILE A 13 8.32 19.36 -13.23
CA ILE A 13 9.67 19.57 -13.76
C ILE A 13 10.21 18.29 -14.41
N LEU A 14 10.07 17.13 -13.73
CA LEU A 14 10.49 15.85 -14.27
C LEU A 14 9.81 15.54 -15.61
N ILE A 15 8.49 15.75 -15.70
CA ILE A 15 7.73 15.49 -16.93
C ILE A 15 8.25 16.37 -18.07
N LEU A 16 8.47 17.67 -17.85
CA LEU A 16 8.99 18.58 -18.87
C LEU A 16 10.37 18.15 -19.37
N VAL A 17 11.27 17.80 -18.45
CA VAL A 17 12.61 17.31 -18.77
C VAL A 17 12.53 16.00 -19.55
N LEU A 18 11.72 15.04 -19.10
CA LEU A 18 11.54 13.77 -19.79
C LEU A 18 10.99 13.96 -21.21
N VAL A 19 9.99 14.82 -21.40
CA VAL A 19 9.43 15.09 -22.73
C VAL A 19 10.49 15.65 -23.69
N PHE A 20 11.36 16.54 -23.21
CA PHE A 20 12.46 17.08 -24.01
C PHE A 20 13.41 15.98 -24.53
N PHE A 21 13.74 14.99 -23.69
CA PHE A 21 14.63 13.88 -24.07
C PHE A 21 13.93 12.73 -24.81
N ILE A 22 12.67 12.44 -24.47
CA ILE A 22 11.90 11.35 -25.06
C ILE A 22 11.47 11.70 -26.48
N SER A 23 11.14 12.96 -26.78
CA SER A 23 10.59 13.31 -28.10
C SER A 23 11.54 12.98 -29.26
N PRO A 24 12.85 13.32 -29.21
CA PRO A 24 13.79 12.90 -30.25
C PRO A 24 13.93 11.38 -30.36
N LEU A 25 13.93 10.67 -29.22
CA LEU A 25 14.01 9.22 -29.19
C LEU A 25 12.76 8.56 -29.82
N ALA A 26 11.58 9.06 -29.49
CA ALA A 26 10.31 8.62 -30.06
C ALA A 26 10.30 8.80 -31.58
N GLN A 27 10.68 9.99 -32.06
CA GLN A 27 10.79 10.27 -33.51
C GLN A 27 11.79 9.35 -34.21
N TRP A 28 12.93 9.06 -33.58
CA TRP A 28 13.91 8.13 -34.12
C TRP A 28 13.32 6.70 -34.22
N ILE A 29 12.65 6.22 -33.17
CA ILE A 29 11.99 4.90 -33.17
C ILE A 29 10.91 4.83 -34.26
N GLU A 30 10.07 5.86 -34.36
CA GLU A 30 9.02 5.94 -35.38
C GLU A 30 9.61 5.89 -36.80
N LYS A 31 10.71 6.59 -37.03
CA LYS A 31 11.43 6.54 -38.31
C LYS A 31 11.89 5.13 -38.64
N GLU A 32 12.54 4.43 -37.71
CA GLU A 32 13.01 3.06 -37.93
C GLU A 32 11.83 2.08 -38.19
N ILE A 33 10.73 2.23 -37.45
CA ILE A 33 9.51 1.44 -37.66
C ILE A 33 8.92 1.69 -39.05
N SER A 34 8.93 2.93 -39.52
CA SER A 34 8.38 3.31 -40.82
C SER A 34 9.09 2.65 -42.00
N LEU A 35 10.35 2.22 -41.82
CA LEU A 35 11.12 1.50 -42.84
C LEU A 35 10.55 0.10 -43.13
N ASN A 36 9.80 -0.49 -42.18
CA ASN A 36 9.15 -1.79 -42.37
C ASN A 36 7.64 -1.62 -42.53
N LYS A 37 7.12 -1.92 -43.73
CA LYS A 37 5.70 -1.78 -44.09
C LYS A 37 4.74 -2.50 -43.13
N TYR A 38 5.12 -3.68 -42.63
CA TYR A 38 4.29 -4.43 -41.68
C TYR A 38 4.26 -3.77 -40.30
N LEU A 39 5.42 -3.37 -39.77
CA LEU A 39 5.51 -2.68 -38.48
C LEU A 39 4.86 -1.31 -38.53
N ASN A 40 4.99 -0.57 -39.63
CA ASN A 40 4.34 0.72 -39.82
C ASN A 40 2.80 0.61 -39.83
N THR A 41 2.27 -0.45 -40.45
CA THR A 41 0.83 -0.72 -40.45
C THR A 41 0.33 -1.01 -39.04
N VAL A 42 1.02 -1.86 -38.28
CA VAL A 42 0.69 -2.14 -36.87
C VAL A 42 0.84 -0.88 -36.01
N TYR A 43 1.89 -0.10 -36.21
CA TYR A 43 2.14 1.14 -35.49
C TYR A 43 1.01 2.16 -35.68
N GLY A 44 0.52 2.32 -36.91
CA GLY A 44 -0.59 3.21 -37.23
C GLY A 44 -1.88 2.90 -36.47
N TYR A 45 -2.07 1.66 -36.02
CA TYR A 45 -3.22 1.29 -35.18
C TYR A 45 -3.01 1.50 -33.69
N VAL A 46 -1.77 1.36 -33.18
CA VAL A 46 -1.53 1.24 -31.73
C VAL A 46 -0.72 2.41 -31.14
N GLY A 47 0.15 3.08 -31.89
CA GLY A 47 0.88 4.28 -31.44
C GLY A 47 1.77 4.07 -30.19
N VAL A 48 2.23 2.84 -29.93
CA VAL A 48 2.91 2.44 -28.67
C VAL A 48 4.21 3.21 -28.42
N PHE A 49 4.84 3.74 -29.46
CA PHE A 49 6.12 4.46 -29.39
C PHE A 49 5.99 5.98 -29.47
N SER A 50 4.78 6.53 -29.38
CA SER A 50 4.60 7.98 -29.24
C SER A 50 5.27 8.50 -27.95
N THR A 51 5.63 9.79 -27.93
CA THR A 51 6.17 10.46 -26.74
C THR A 51 5.29 10.25 -25.50
N ILE A 52 3.97 10.32 -25.66
CA ILE A 52 3.00 10.14 -24.57
C ILE A 52 3.04 8.70 -24.04
N SER A 53 3.13 7.72 -24.93
CA SER A 53 3.19 6.31 -24.57
C SER A 53 4.46 5.99 -23.77
N ILE A 54 5.63 6.43 -24.25
CA ILE A 54 6.92 6.22 -23.58
C ILE A 54 6.94 6.94 -22.22
N LEU A 55 6.47 8.19 -22.16
CA LEU A 55 6.33 8.93 -20.90
C LEU A 55 5.44 8.18 -19.91
N SER A 56 4.30 7.67 -20.36
CA SER A 56 3.36 6.92 -19.52
C SER A 56 3.99 5.65 -18.95
N ILE A 57 4.76 4.91 -19.76
CA ILE A 57 5.49 3.72 -19.32
C ILE A 57 6.51 4.08 -18.23
N ILE A 58 7.28 5.15 -18.42
CA ILE A 58 8.27 5.62 -17.43
C ILE A 58 7.58 6.01 -16.12
N LEU A 59 6.49 6.79 -16.17
CA LEU A 59 5.76 7.19 -14.97
C LEU A 59 5.15 5.99 -14.25
N LEU A 60 4.62 5.00 -14.97
CA LEU A 60 4.13 3.75 -14.41
C LEU A 60 5.26 2.92 -13.78
N ALA A 61 6.44 2.88 -14.39
CA ALA A 61 7.61 2.21 -13.83
C ALA A 61 8.08 2.88 -12.54
N ILE A 62 8.06 4.22 -12.49
CA ILE A 62 8.34 4.98 -11.27
C ILE A 62 7.33 4.62 -10.18
N ASP A 63 6.04 4.68 -10.49
CA ASP A 63 4.95 4.43 -9.54
C ASP A 63 4.96 3.02 -8.96
N LYS A 64 5.20 2.01 -9.80
CA LYS A 64 5.17 0.60 -9.37
C LYS A 64 6.48 0.12 -8.77
N TYR A 65 7.63 0.56 -9.30
CA TYR A 65 8.91 -0.09 -9.01
C TYR A 65 10.00 0.84 -8.50
N LEU A 66 10.19 2.02 -9.10
CA LEU A 66 11.39 2.82 -8.82
C LEU A 66 11.27 3.70 -7.58
N TRP A 67 10.06 4.11 -7.20
CA TRP A 67 9.81 5.04 -6.09
C TRP A 67 10.47 4.67 -4.76
N LYS A 68 10.66 3.38 -4.50
CA LYS A 68 11.27 2.85 -3.26
C LYS A 68 12.79 3.06 -3.19
N TYR A 69 13.44 3.41 -4.29
CA TYR A 69 14.89 3.64 -4.33
C TYR A 69 15.25 5.06 -3.89
N PHE A 70 16.47 5.20 -3.35
CA PHE A 70 16.96 6.48 -2.82
C PHE A 70 16.89 7.63 -3.85
N ILE A 71 17.17 7.32 -5.13
CA ILE A 71 17.15 8.28 -6.24
C ILE A 71 15.76 8.87 -6.47
N CYS A 72 14.67 8.22 -6.02
CA CYS A 72 13.32 8.74 -6.16
C CYS A 72 12.81 9.50 -4.92
N LYS A 73 13.58 9.54 -3.82
CA LYS A 73 13.15 10.22 -2.58
C LYS A 73 12.93 11.72 -2.73
N TRP A 74 13.64 12.36 -3.66
CA TRP A 74 13.39 13.77 -3.96
C TRP A 74 12.01 13.98 -4.60
N LEU A 75 11.48 12.99 -5.32
CA LEU A 75 10.18 13.05 -6.02
C LEU A 75 9.04 12.54 -5.13
N ILE A 76 9.25 11.46 -4.38
CA ILE A 76 8.23 10.77 -3.56
C ILE A 76 8.83 10.52 -2.17
N ASN A 77 8.19 11.07 -1.12
CA ASN A 77 8.74 11.05 0.23
C ASN A 77 7.87 10.24 1.21
N ILE A 78 7.65 8.97 0.88
CA ILE A 78 6.98 7.99 1.75
C ILE A 78 7.86 6.74 1.91
N PRO A 79 7.77 6.02 3.04
CA PRO A 79 8.54 4.81 3.26
C PRO A 79 7.96 3.65 2.45
N ASN A 80 8.81 2.66 2.16
CA ASN A 80 8.34 1.42 1.57
C ASN A 80 7.85 0.46 2.66
N LEU A 81 6.52 0.42 2.82
CA LEU A 81 5.80 -0.39 3.77
C LEU A 81 5.42 -1.78 3.22
N ASN A 82 5.71 -2.08 1.95
CA ASN A 82 5.32 -3.36 1.33
C ASN A 82 5.79 -4.57 2.13
N GLY A 83 4.85 -5.46 2.43
CA GLY A 83 5.16 -6.75 3.03
C GLY A 83 4.13 -7.22 4.04
N ARG A 84 4.52 -8.23 4.80
CA ARG A 84 3.75 -8.89 5.85
C ARG A 84 4.37 -8.59 7.19
N TYR A 85 3.50 -8.27 8.14
CA TYR A 85 3.80 -7.94 9.52
C TYR A 85 3.00 -8.84 10.45
N GLU A 86 3.57 -9.20 11.59
CA GLU A 86 2.94 -10.09 12.55
C GLU A 86 3.07 -9.54 13.97
N GLY A 87 2.02 -9.74 14.76
CA GLY A 87 1.98 -9.30 16.14
C GLY A 87 0.62 -9.49 16.78
N ILE A 88 0.23 -8.55 17.64
CA ILE A 88 -0.92 -8.71 18.53
C ILE A 88 -1.83 -7.48 18.42
N LEU A 89 -3.13 -7.76 18.39
CA LEU A 89 -4.19 -6.78 18.62
C LEU A 89 -4.74 -6.98 20.04
N THR A 90 -4.87 -5.90 20.80
CA THR A 90 -5.53 -5.88 22.11
C THR A 90 -6.75 -4.98 22.04
N SER A 91 -7.93 -5.56 22.25
CA SER A 91 -9.23 -4.88 22.20
C SER A 91 -9.71 -4.51 23.60
N THR A 92 -10.43 -3.40 23.73
CA THR A 92 -11.17 -3.07 24.98
C THR A 92 -12.39 -3.96 25.22
N PHE A 93 -12.75 -4.80 24.25
CA PHE A 93 -13.77 -5.83 24.47
C PHE A 93 -13.29 -6.80 25.55
N ILE A 94 -14.08 -6.94 26.61
CA ILE A 94 -13.80 -7.88 27.70
C ILE A 94 -14.32 -9.25 27.30
N ASP A 95 -13.42 -10.23 27.26
CA ASP A 95 -13.79 -11.61 27.00
C ASP A 95 -14.60 -12.16 28.19
N PRO A 96 -15.84 -12.64 27.98
CA PRO A 96 -16.68 -13.16 29.06
C PRO A 96 -16.05 -14.34 29.81
N ALA A 97 -15.23 -15.15 29.14
CA ALA A 97 -14.61 -16.34 29.74
C ALA A 97 -13.41 -15.97 30.63
N THR A 98 -12.61 -14.98 30.24
CA THR A 98 -11.37 -14.63 30.96
C THR A 98 -11.51 -13.36 31.82
N GLN A 99 -12.56 -12.56 31.61
CA GLN A 99 -12.75 -11.24 32.24
C GLN A 99 -11.59 -10.26 31.98
N LEU A 100 -10.82 -10.49 30.91
CA LEU A 100 -9.68 -9.67 30.50
C LEU A 100 -9.92 -9.05 29.12
N PRO A 101 -9.20 -7.97 28.77
CA PRO A 101 -9.18 -7.42 27.42
C PRO A 101 -8.83 -8.50 26.38
N MET A 102 -9.66 -8.63 25.35
CA MET A 102 -9.48 -9.63 24.31
C MET A 102 -8.20 -9.36 23.52
N LYS A 103 -7.36 -10.39 23.41
CA LYS A 103 -6.15 -10.36 22.59
C LYS A 103 -6.29 -11.33 21.41
N LYS A 104 -5.89 -10.88 20.23
CA LYS A 104 -5.85 -11.71 19.01
C LYS A 104 -4.47 -11.63 18.37
N LYS A 105 -4.04 -12.73 17.76
CA LYS A 105 -2.94 -12.70 16.79
C LYS A 105 -3.38 -11.84 15.62
N CYS A 106 -2.50 -10.95 15.17
CA CYS A 106 -2.75 -10.10 14.01
C CYS A 106 -1.63 -10.27 13.00
N ILE A 107 -2.04 -10.55 11.77
CA ILE A 107 -1.21 -10.43 10.58
C ILE A 107 -1.71 -9.21 9.82
N LEU A 108 -0.79 -8.33 9.45
CA LEU A 108 -1.05 -7.14 8.64
C LEU A 108 -0.21 -7.23 7.37
N GLU A 109 -0.84 -7.11 6.21
CA GLU A 109 -0.17 -7.10 4.91
C GLU A 109 -0.40 -5.77 4.21
N ILE A 110 0.67 -5.14 3.75
CA ILE A 110 0.61 -3.88 3.01
C ILE A 110 1.07 -4.12 1.57
N LYS A 111 0.23 -3.69 0.63
CA LYS A 111 0.57 -3.55 -0.79
C LYS A 111 0.61 -2.07 -1.12
N GLN A 112 1.72 -1.60 -1.68
CA GLN A 112 1.98 -0.18 -1.85
C GLN A 112 2.70 0.12 -3.16
N SER A 113 2.20 1.13 -3.88
CA SER A 113 2.89 1.85 -4.94
C SER A 113 3.18 3.29 -4.48
N ALA A 114 3.79 4.11 -5.33
CA ALA A 114 3.97 5.53 -5.03
C ALA A 114 2.65 6.32 -4.94
N SER A 115 1.54 5.78 -5.44
CA SER A 115 0.23 6.44 -5.51
C SER A 115 -0.83 5.78 -4.62
N GLU A 116 -0.64 4.52 -4.28
CA GLU A 116 -1.68 3.70 -3.64
C GLU A 116 -1.09 2.88 -2.50
N THR A 117 -1.87 2.71 -1.43
CA THR A 117 -1.54 1.83 -0.32
C THR A 117 -2.80 1.05 0.02
N LYS A 118 -2.69 -0.26 0.21
CA LYS A 118 -3.77 -1.13 0.66
C LYS A 118 -3.29 -2.00 1.80
N ILE A 119 -4.09 -2.03 2.86
CA ILE A 119 -3.83 -2.74 4.10
C ILE A 119 -4.85 -3.87 4.20
N TYR A 120 -4.34 -5.08 4.37
CA TYR A 120 -5.14 -6.27 4.67
C TYR A 120 -4.74 -6.75 6.04
N THR A 121 -5.71 -7.15 6.85
CA THR A 121 -5.46 -7.67 8.20
C THR A 121 -6.21 -8.97 8.39
N TYR A 122 -5.58 -9.89 9.10
CA TYR A 122 -6.11 -11.21 9.39
C TYR A 122 -5.93 -11.47 10.88
N TYR A 123 -6.99 -11.96 11.51
CA TYR A 123 -7.03 -12.14 12.96
C TYR A 123 -7.36 -13.58 13.33
N GLY A 124 -6.69 -14.10 14.34
CA GLY A 124 -6.94 -15.41 14.92
C GLY A 124 -6.77 -15.37 16.43
N ASP A 125 -7.35 -16.34 17.12
CA ASP A 125 -7.20 -16.43 18.57
C ASP A 125 -5.76 -16.80 18.94
N LEU A 126 -5.32 -16.39 20.13
CA LEU A 126 -3.99 -16.76 20.63
C LEU A 126 -3.87 -18.29 20.68
N GLY A 127 -2.72 -18.83 20.27
CA GLY A 127 -2.49 -20.27 20.15
C GLY A 127 -3.20 -20.96 18.97
N SER A 128 -4.16 -20.32 18.31
CA SER A 128 -4.87 -20.90 17.15
C SER A 128 -4.16 -20.60 15.83
N THR A 129 -4.39 -21.47 14.85
CA THR A 129 -4.05 -21.29 13.42
C THR A 129 -5.29 -20.95 12.57
N ILE A 130 -6.47 -20.85 13.20
CA ILE A 130 -7.73 -20.59 12.53
C ILE A 130 -7.97 -19.08 12.43
N GLN A 131 -8.29 -18.62 11.21
CA GLN A 131 -8.70 -17.25 10.96
C GLN A 131 -10.11 -17.01 11.51
N THR A 132 -10.24 -16.05 12.42
CA THR A 132 -11.52 -15.62 13.00
C THR A 132 -12.13 -14.43 12.27
N SER A 133 -11.33 -13.52 11.74
CA SER A 133 -11.82 -12.40 10.94
C SER A 133 -10.73 -11.85 10.03
N GLN A 134 -11.15 -11.05 9.06
CA GLN A 134 -10.25 -10.29 8.20
C GLN A 134 -10.80 -8.88 7.99
N ALA A 135 -9.92 -7.91 7.78
CA ALA A 135 -10.32 -6.57 7.36
C ALA A 135 -9.46 -6.09 6.20
N PHE A 136 -10.04 -5.22 5.39
CA PHE A 136 -9.34 -4.53 4.31
C PHE A 136 -9.61 -3.05 4.39
N SER A 137 -8.60 -2.25 4.08
CA SER A 137 -8.71 -0.81 4.04
C SER A 137 -9.43 -0.33 2.78
N VAL A 138 -10.25 0.71 2.95
CA VAL A 138 -10.99 1.37 1.87
C VAL A 138 -10.40 2.74 1.52
N SER A 139 -9.75 3.39 2.49
CA SER A 139 -9.05 4.66 2.33
C SER A 139 -7.84 4.67 3.26
N GLU A 140 -6.72 5.16 2.77
CA GLU A 140 -5.42 5.15 3.44
C GLU A 140 -4.71 6.47 3.22
N GLU A 141 -4.00 6.98 4.23
CA GLU A 141 -3.21 8.19 4.16
C GLU A 141 -1.90 8.00 4.92
N ILE A 142 -0.78 8.33 4.29
CA ILE A 142 0.53 8.34 4.91
C ILE A 142 0.98 9.78 5.10
N VAL A 143 1.26 10.16 6.34
CA VAL A 143 1.74 11.49 6.72
C VAL A 143 3.13 11.34 7.34
N LYS A 144 4.06 12.20 6.93
CA LYS A 144 5.39 12.28 7.54
C LYS A 144 5.36 13.26 8.71
N ASN A 145 5.71 12.81 9.91
CA ASN A 145 5.89 13.66 11.08
C ASN A 145 7.34 14.19 11.16
N SER A 146 7.60 15.18 12.02
CA SER A 146 8.88 15.91 12.15
C SER A 146 10.09 15.02 12.50
N ASN A 147 9.86 13.85 13.08
CA ASN A 147 10.92 12.96 13.58
C ASN A 147 11.17 11.74 12.67
N ASP A 148 10.92 11.86 11.35
CA ASP A 148 11.00 10.74 10.39
C ASP A 148 10.10 9.53 10.73
N ILE A 149 9.14 9.73 11.63
CA ILE A 149 8.05 8.79 11.91
C ILE A 149 6.97 9.02 10.87
N PHE A 150 6.50 7.93 10.26
CA PHE A 150 5.39 7.99 9.32
C PHE A 150 4.13 7.50 9.99
N GLU A 151 3.08 8.30 9.90
CA GLU A 151 1.77 7.98 10.43
C GLU A 151 0.88 7.50 9.29
N ILE A 152 0.15 6.43 9.53
CA ILE A 152 -0.75 5.79 8.57
C ILE A 152 -2.14 5.85 9.16
N PHE A 153 -3.00 6.65 8.55
CA PHE A 153 -4.43 6.70 8.85
C PHE A 153 -5.16 5.85 7.83
N TYR A 154 -6.09 5.02 8.27
CA TYR A 154 -6.88 4.23 7.34
C TYR A 154 -8.28 3.95 7.85
N ILE A 155 -9.25 3.93 6.94
CA ILE A 155 -10.59 3.42 7.20
C ILE A 155 -10.63 1.99 6.68
N TYR A 156 -11.20 1.08 7.47
CA TYR A 156 -11.32 -0.32 7.11
C TYR A 156 -12.75 -0.83 7.26
N THR A 157 -13.03 -1.90 6.52
CA THR A 157 -14.19 -2.76 6.75
C THR A 157 -13.71 -4.12 7.22
N ASN A 158 -14.34 -4.64 8.27
CA ASN A 158 -14.06 -5.96 8.81
C ASN A 158 -15.16 -6.92 8.38
N ASN A 159 -14.75 -8.10 7.91
CA ASN A 159 -15.60 -9.22 7.60
C ASN A 159 -15.21 -10.40 8.49
N PRO A 160 -16.07 -10.81 9.42
CA PRO A 160 -15.83 -11.95 10.28
C PRO A 160 -15.93 -13.25 9.50
N ASN A 161 -14.97 -14.15 9.70
CA ASN A 161 -14.91 -15.42 8.97
C ASN A 161 -15.56 -16.56 9.74
N THR A 162 -16.55 -16.24 10.58
CA THR A 162 -17.14 -17.19 11.52
C THR A 162 -18.64 -16.99 11.63
N LEU A 163 -19.40 -18.07 11.81
CA LEU A 163 -20.81 -18.05 12.19
C LEU A 163 -21.05 -17.60 13.65
N ILE A 164 -20.01 -17.15 14.35
CA ILE A 164 -20.08 -16.69 15.74
C ILE A 164 -20.87 -15.37 15.76
N GLN A 165 -22.05 -15.39 16.37
CA GLN A 165 -22.99 -14.25 16.44
C GLN A 165 -22.37 -12.95 16.95
N GLN A 166 -21.31 -12.99 17.77
CA GLN A 166 -20.70 -11.79 18.36
C GLN A 166 -19.79 -11.01 17.38
N LEU A 167 -19.48 -11.61 16.24
CA LEU A 167 -18.62 -11.06 15.20
C LEU A 167 -19.50 -10.61 14.03
N HIS A 168 -19.67 -9.30 13.89
CA HIS A 168 -20.43 -8.68 12.81
C HIS A 168 -19.54 -7.84 11.91
N ASN A 169 -19.98 -7.65 10.66
CA ASN A 169 -19.40 -6.65 9.77
C ASN A 169 -19.44 -5.29 10.45
N HIS A 170 -18.31 -4.58 10.42
CA HIS A 170 -18.23 -3.22 10.98
C HIS A 170 -17.17 -2.41 10.27
N LEU A 171 -17.38 -1.10 10.22
CA LEU A 171 -16.36 -0.15 9.80
C LEU A 171 -15.55 0.34 10.99
N GLY A 172 -14.32 0.74 10.73
CA GLY A 172 -13.48 1.38 11.72
C GLY A 172 -12.38 2.21 11.08
N THR A 173 -11.62 2.87 11.95
CA THR A 173 -10.46 3.67 11.60
C THR A 173 -9.27 3.15 12.38
N GLY A 174 -8.11 3.06 11.74
CA GLY A 174 -6.84 2.79 12.38
C GLY A 174 -5.87 3.95 12.20
N HIS A 175 -5.01 4.12 13.19
CA HIS A 175 -3.89 5.05 13.19
C HIS A 175 -2.65 4.31 13.64
N LEU A 176 -1.67 4.16 12.75
CA LEU A 176 -0.42 3.45 13.01
C LEU A 176 0.77 4.38 12.80
N LYS A 177 1.73 4.30 13.71
CA LYS A 177 3.06 4.88 13.56
C LYS A 177 4.00 3.81 13.03
N TYR A 178 4.76 4.16 12.01
CA TYR A 178 5.81 3.33 11.45
C TYR A 178 7.18 3.81 11.92
N TYR A 179 7.89 2.94 12.61
CA TYR A 179 9.26 3.14 13.03
C TYR A 179 10.21 2.49 12.02
N LEU A 180 10.93 3.33 11.26
CA LEU A 180 11.73 2.90 10.10
C LEU A 180 12.93 2.02 10.49
N ASP A 181 13.55 2.28 11.63
CA ASP A 181 14.73 1.61 12.18
C ASP A 181 14.43 0.16 12.59
N ILE A 182 13.35 -0.04 13.34
CA ILE A 182 12.93 -1.35 13.86
C ILE A 182 11.89 -2.04 12.97
N LYS A 183 11.37 -1.36 11.95
CA LYS A 183 10.34 -1.83 11.02
C LYS A 183 9.07 -2.34 11.73
N VAL A 184 8.60 -1.54 12.67
CA VAL A 184 7.41 -1.82 13.48
C VAL A 184 6.30 -0.86 13.12
N LEU A 185 5.08 -1.39 13.05
CA LEU A 185 3.84 -0.62 13.02
C LEU A 185 3.15 -0.75 14.37
N GLU A 186 2.87 0.38 15.00
CA GLU A 186 2.21 0.42 16.29
C GLU A 186 1.20 1.56 16.35
N GLY A 187 0.04 1.30 16.94
CA GLY A 187 -0.92 2.36 17.20
C GLY A 187 -2.26 1.81 17.64
N GLU A 188 -3.32 2.48 17.21
CA GLU A 188 -4.65 2.30 17.75
C GLU A 188 -5.68 2.08 16.65
N TYR A 189 -6.81 1.50 17.03
CA TYR A 189 -7.99 1.44 16.19
C TYR A 189 -9.25 1.79 16.97
N TYR A 190 -10.26 2.23 16.23
CA TYR A 190 -11.59 2.57 16.69
C TYR A 190 -12.61 2.00 15.71
N ASN A 191 -13.74 1.49 16.19
CA ASN A 191 -14.79 1.00 15.30
C ASN A 191 -16.19 1.52 15.64
N GLN A 192 -17.11 1.32 14.70
CA GLN A 192 -18.52 1.71 14.84
C GLN A 192 -19.25 1.02 16.01
N ARG A 193 -18.68 -0.03 16.60
CA ARG A 193 -19.24 -0.69 17.79
C ARG A 193 -18.82 0.01 19.10
N GLY A 194 -18.12 1.14 19.01
CA GLY A 194 -17.56 1.84 20.18
C GLY A 194 -16.38 1.12 20.82
N LEU A 195 -15.85 0.08 20.17
CA LEU A 195 -14.66 -0.62 20.64
C LEU A 195 -13.42 0.09 20.12
N LYS A 196 -12.40 0.12 20.98
CA LYS A 196 -11.07 0.62 20.63
C LYS A 196 -10.02 -0.40 21.04
N GLY A 197 -8.79 -0.17 20.65
CA GLY A 197 -7.71 -1.05 21.04
C GLY A 197 -6.39 -0.65 20.43
N THR A 198 -5.36 -1.43 20.75
CA THR A 198 -4.01 -1.22 20.25
C THR A 198 -3.60 -2.36 19.33
N LEU A 199 -2.73 -2.03 18.38
CA LEU A 199 -2.10 -2.96 17.47
C LEU A 199 -0.60 -2.72 17.51
N ARG A 200 0.20 -3.78 17.63
CA ARG A 200 1.64 -3.73 17.38
C ARG A 200 2.05 -4.93 16.53
N VAL A 201 2.65 -4.67 15.37
CA VAL A 201 3.09 -5.70 14.41
C VAL A 201 4.50 -5.41 13.91
N ASN A 202 5.30 -6.45 13.77
CA ASN A 202 6.70 -6.39 13.33
C ASN A 202 6.81 -6.93 11.91
N PHE A 203 7.67 -6.32 11.09
CA PHE A 203 7.91 -6.81 9.72
C PHE A 203 8.50 -8.23 9.73
N VAL A 204 7.92 -9.13 8.93
CA VAL A 204 8.36 -10.52 8.81
C VAL A 204 8.94 -10.79 7.42
N GLN A 205 8.23 -10.41 6.36
CA GLN A 205 8.66 -10.72 5.00
C GLN A 205 8.10 -9.76 3.94
N LYS A 206 8.78 -9.66 2.79
CA LYS A 206 8.32 -8.80 1.67
C LYS A 206 7.10 -9.37 0.93
N LYS A 207 6.95 -10.70 0.88
CA LYS A 207 5.89 -11.35 0.11
C LYS A 207 4.60 -11.43 0.92
N THR A 208 3.51 -10.93 0.34
CA THR A 208 2.15 -11.11 0.89
C THR A 208 1.64 -12.52 0.58
N VAL A 209 0.93 -13.12 1.52
CA VAL A 209 0.33 -14.46 1.42
C VAL A 209 -1.17 -14.37 1.20
N GLY A 210 -1.83 -13.32 1.69
CA GLY A 210 -3.27 -13.11 1.53
C GLY A 210 -4.15 -13.96 2.46
N ARG A 211 -3.59 -14.47 3.57
CA ARG A 211 -4.30 -15.34 4.53
C ARG A 211 -3.62 -15.37 5.91
N PHE A 212 -4.39 -15.81 6.90
CA PHE A 212 -3.89 -16.15 8.23
C PHE A 212 -3.12 -17.48 8.17
N ILE A 213 -1.79 -17.40 8.07
CA ILE A 213 -0.86 -18.53 8.20
C ILE A 213 0.29 -18.04 9.05
N ILE A 214 0.76 -18.88 9.96
CA ILE A 214 1.91 -18.61 10.81
C ILE A 214 3.08 -19.43 10.28
#